data_AF-A0A6A3R4R2-F1
#
_entry.id   AF-A0A6A3R4R2-F1
#
_cell.length_a   1.000
_cell.length_b   1.000
_cell.length_c   1.000
_cell.angle_alpha   90.00
_cell.angle_beta   90.00
_cell.angle_gamma   90.00
#
_symmetry.space_group_name_H-M   'P 1'
#
loop_
_entity.id
_entity.type
_entity.pdbx_description
1 polymer ?
#
loop_
_entity_poly.entity_id
_entity_poly.type
_entity_poly.pdbx_seq_one_letter_code
_entity_poly.pdbx_strand_id
1 'polypeptide(L)'
;MRADLAWWWHTLHDPALPLVYFGELPEPDIVVSTDASDAGLCALVPTLRLALTYRFTPAERRQIEDFKQGSPNEFDINYRKLFVCAFAIHACAPTWRAARPQSRPLYVHFRIDNTSAIAWKTKMASRNPRSQVIIRLISLWEMQFGIRISASHIPGV
;
A
#
# COMPACT_ATOMS: atom_id res chain seq x y z
N MET A 1 -16.81 7.79 5.96
CA MET A 1 -16.68 8.99 6.82
C MET A 1 -16.71 8.65 8.30
N ARG A 2 -17.81 8.15 8.90
CA ARG A 2 -17.87 7.85 10.36
C ARG A 2 -16.84 6.79 10.81
N ALA A 3 -16.64 5.75 9.99
CA ALA A 3 -15.59 4.76 10.25
C ALA A 3 -14.18 5.37 10.11
N ASP A 4 -13.93 6.20 9.10
CA ASP A 4 -12.61 6.82 8.89
C ASP A 4 -12.25 7.74 10.06
N LEU A 5 -13.21 8.47 10.61
CA LEU A 5 -13.02 9.29 11.81
C LEU A 5 -12.71 8.46 13.06
N ALA A 6 -13.36 7.30 13.22
CA ALA A 6 -13.05 6.38 14.32
C ALA A 6 -11.62 5.81 14.18
N TRP A 7 -11.20 5.50 12.95
CA TRP A 7 -9.82 5.07 12.66
C TRP A 7 -8.80 6.16 12.99
N TRP A 8 -9.03 7.40 12.53
CA TRP A 8 -8.17 8.54 12.87
C TRP A 8 -8.13 8.81 14.37
N TRP A 9 -9.26 8.67 15.07
CA TRP A 9 -9.30 8.79 16.52
C TRP A 9 -8.35 7.81 17.20
N HIS A 10 -8.36 6.53 16.80
CA HIS A 10 -7.43 5.53 17.34
C HIS A 10 -5.96 5.85 17.02
N THR A 11 -5.66 6.33 15.81
CA THR A 11 -4.29 6.71 15.42
C THR A 11 -3.78 7.93 16.19
N LEU A 12 -4.63 8.94 16.41
CA LEU A 12 -4.24 10.19 17.07
C LEU A 12 -4.19 10.08 18.60
N HIS A 13 -4.90 9.10 19.19
CA HIS A 13 -4.86 8.84 20.64
C HIS A 13 -3.75 7.87 21.05
N ASP A 14 -2.92 7.42 20.11
CA ASP A 14 -1.70 6.69 20.44
C ASP A 14 -0.63 7.70 20.92
N PRO A 15 -0.26 7.69 22.22
CA PRO A 15 0.74 8.61 22.76
C PRO A 15 2.14 8.41 22.16
N ALA A 16 2.35 7.34 21.38
CA ALA A 16 3.60 7.04 20.72
C ALA A 16 3.74 7.65 19.32
N LEU A 17 2.78 8.44 18.79
CA LEU A 17 2.88 9.06 17.46
C LEU A 17 4.00 10.13 17.44
N PRO A 18 5.21 9.84 16.91
CA PRO A 18 6.31 10.78 16.97
C PRO A 18 6.12 11.91 15.95
N LEU A 19 6.47 13.14 16.33
CA LEU A 19 6.34 14.34 15.47
C LEU A 19 7.02 14.21 14.09
N VAL A 20 8.02 13.34 13.98
CA VAL A 20 8.72 13.01 12.73
C VAL A 20 7.80 12.50 11.61
N TYR A 21 6.59 12.02 11.91
CA TYR A 21 5.61 11.64 10.89
C TYR A 21 5.06 12.84 10.12
N PHE A 22 5.12 14.06 10.70
CA PHE A 22 4.60 15.30 10.12
C PHE A 22 5.67 16.16 9.42
N GLY A 23 6.95 15.79 9.53
CA GLY A 23 8.05 16.46 8.82
C GLY A 23 8.20 15.99 7.38
N GLU A 24 9.12 16.63 6.63
CA GLU A 24 9.50 16.19 5.29
C GLU A 24 9.94 14.71 5.28
N LEU A 25 9.77 14.05 4.13
CA LEU A 25 10.23 12.68 3.95
C LEU A 25 11.75 12.70 3.67
N PRO A 26 12.56 11.93 4.39
CA PRO A 26 13.99 11.78 4.08
C PRO A 26 14.17 10.97 2.78
N GLU A 27 15.40 10.66 2.38
CA GLU A 27 15.63 9.66 1.33
C GLU A 27 15.05 8.29 1.72
N PRO A 28 14.44 7.52 0.78
CA PRO A 28 13.87 6.20 1.07
C PRO A 28 14.88 5.23 1.66
N ASP A 29 14.56 4.64 2.81
CA ASP A 29 15.32 3.53 3.36
C ASP A 29 15.12 2.25 2.56
N ILE A 30 13.93 2.10 1.97
CA ILE A 30 13.51 0.95 1.15
C ILE A 30 12.74 1.47 -0.06
N VAL A 31 13.07 0.93 -1.23
CA VAL A 31 12.31 1.14 -2.46
C VAL A 31 11.70 -0.18 -2.90
N VAL A 32 10.40 -0.19 -3.14
CA VAL A 32 9.65 -1.35 -3.66
C VAL A 32 9.11 -0.98 -5.03
N SER A 33 9.38 -1.80 -6.04
CA SER A 33 8.73 -1.66 -7.35
C SER A 33 7.54 -2.61 -7.42
N THR A 34 6.37 -2.11 -7.83
CA THR A 34 5.15 -2.92 -7.84
C THR A 34 4.42 -2.84 -9.17
N ASP A 35 3.78 -3.94 -9.55
CA ASP A 35 2.89 -4.01 -10.70
C ASP A 35 1.72 -4.96 -10.42
N ALA A 36 0.62 -4.75 -11.15
CA ALA A 36 -0.55 -5.61 -11.15
C ALA A 36 -1.07 -5.78 -12.57
N SER A 37 -1.25 -7.05 -12.97
CA SER A 37 -1.84 -7.46 -14.23
C SER A 37 -3.14 -8.21 -13.98
N ASP A 38 -3.81 -8.69 -15.03
CA ASP A 38 -4.99 -9.55 -14.86
C ASP A 38 -4.64 -10.98 -14.43
N ALA A 39 -3.37 -11.36 -14.51
CA ALA A 39 -2.90 -12.64 -14.01
C ALA A 39 -2.59 -12.61 -12.51
N GLY A 40 -2.19 -11.46 -11.97
CA GLY A 40 -1.74 -11.36 -10.59
C GLY A 40 -0.97 -10.09 -10.24
N LEU A 41 -0.38 -10.11 -9.06
CA LEU A 41 0.40 -9.03 -8.46
C LEU A 41 1.88 -9.39 -8.41
N CYS A 42 2.75 -8.38 -8.52
CA CYS A 42 4.18 -8.51 -8.35
C CYS A 42 4.77 -7.33 -7.57
N ALA A 43 5.54 -7.61 -6.52
CA ALA A 43 6.34 -6.61 -5.81
C ALA A 43 7.81 -7.06 -5.73
N LEU A 44 8.71 -6.22 -6.21
CA LEU A 44 10.15 -6.41 -6.09
C LEU A 44 10.65 -5.63 -4.88
N VAL A 45 11.34 -6.34 -3.97
CA VAL A 45 11.95 -5.78 -2.76
C VAL A 45 13.47 -6.02 -2.83
N PRO A 46 14.24 -5.15 -3.51
CA PRO A 46 15.67 -5.37 -3.75
C PRO A 46 16.49 -5.51 -2.47
N THR A 47 16.14 -4.76 -1.42
CA THR A 47 16.82 -4.81 -0.11
C THR A 47 16.76 -6.19 0.55
N LEU A 48 15.74 -6.99 0.20
CA LEU A 48 15.59 -8.37 0.68
C LEU A 48 15.92 -9.41 -0.40
N ARG A 49 16.36 -8.99 -1.60
CA ARG A 49 16.52 -9.87 -2.78
C ARG A 49 15.29 -10.74 -3.04
N LEU A 50 14.11 -10.17 -2.87
CA LEU A 50 12.84 -10.88 -2.87
C LEU A 50 11.92 -10.36 -3.98
N ALA A 51 11.29 -11.30 -4.69
CA ALA A 51 10.16 -11.04 -5.58
C ALA A 51 8.92 -11.69 -4.98
N LEU A 52 7.95 -10.87 -4.58
CA LEU A 52 6.67 -11.32 -4.08
C LEU A 52 5.68 -11.40 -5.23
N THR A 53 5.09 -12.57 -5.45
CA THR A 53 4.10 -12.78 -6.51
C THR A 53 2.82 -13.36 -5.93
N TYR A 54 1.68 -12.88 -6.40
CA TYR A 54 0.38 -13.46 -6.08
C TYR A 54 -0.41 -13.71 -7.36
N ARG A 55 -0.72 -14.97 -7.66
CA ARG A 55 -1.53 -15.35 -8.82
C ARG A 55 -3.00 -15.32 -8.44
N PHE A 56 -3.80 -14.61 -9.22
CA PHE A 56 -5.23 -14.52 -8.96
C PHE A 56 -5.94 -15.87 -9.13
N THR A 57 -6.84 -16.13 -8.19
CA THR A 57 -7.74 -17.28 -8.23
C THR A 57 -8.68 -17.20 -9.44
N PRO A 58 -9.32 -18.32 -9.85
CA PRO A 58 -10.36 -18.28 -10.89
C PRO A 58 -11.51 -17.32 -10.55
N ALA A 59 -11.88 -17.19 -9.27
CA ALA A 59 -12.93 -16.28 -8.83
C ALA A 59 -12.53 -14.80 -9.01
N GLU A 60 -11.31 -14.42 -8.62
CA GLU A 60 -10.80 -13.07 -8.82
C GLU A 60 -10.65 -12.72 -10.29
N ARG A 61 -10.15 -13.65 -11.12
CA ARG A 61 -10.07 -13.46 -12.57
C ARG A 61 -11.43 -13.23 -13.21
N ARG A 62 -12.47 -13.95 -12.73
CA ARG A 62 -13.85 -13.70 -13.15
C ARG A 62 -14.31 -12.28 -12.81
N GLN A 63 -13.97 -11.75 -11.62
CA GLN A 63 -14.30 -10.36 -11.29
C GLN A 63 -13.63 -9.36 -12.25
N ILE A 64 -12.41 -9.64 -12.70
CA ILE A 64 -11.71 -8.82 -13.70
C ILE A 64 -12.43 -8.89 -15.05
N GLU A 65 -12.80 -10.09 -15.50
CA GLU A 65 -13.54 -10.31 -16.75
C GLU A 65 -14.88 -9.58 -16.73
N ASP A 66 -15.66 -9.73 -15.65
CA ASP A 66 -16.94 -9.04 -15.46
C ASP A 66 -16.76 -7.52 -15.51
N PHE A 67 -15.71 -6.99 -14.85
CA PHE A 67 -15.40 -5.55 -14.88
C PHE A 67 -15.15 -5.05 -16.31
N LYS A 68 -14.36 -5.80 -17.10
CA LYS A 68 -14.05 -5.47 -18.49
C LYS A 68 -15.27 -5.56 -19.40
N GLN A 69 -16.24 -6.41 -19.07
CA GLN A 69 -17.53 -6.50 -19.78
C GLN A 69 -18.51 -5.40 -19.38
N GLY A 70 -18.10 -4.47 -18.51
CA GLY A 70 -18.90 -3.33 -18.09
C GLY A 70 -19.76 -3.59 -16.86
N SER A 71 -19.58 -4.71 -16.16
CA SER A 71 -20.21 -4.96 -14.85
C SER A 71 -19.37 -4.29 -13.75
N PRO A 72 -19.80 -3.12 -13.23
CA PRO A 72 -19.00 -2.39 -12.26
C PRO A 72 -18.81 -3.23 -11.01
N ASN A 73 -17.56 -3.39 -10.60
CA ASN A 73 -17.20 -4.04 -9.34
C ASN A 73 -15.91 -3.44 -8.78
N GLU A 74 -15.58 -3.87 -7.57
CA GLU A 74 -14.54 -3.26 -6.75
C GLU A 74 -13.14 -3.85 -7.01
N PHE A 75 -12.99 -4.77 -7.96
CA PHE A 75 -11.73 -5.44 -8.29
C PHE A 75 -11.01 -4.80 -9.50
N ASP A 76 -11.18 -3.49 -9.64
CA ASP A 76 -10.57 -2.69 -10.70
C ASP A 76 -9.03 -2.64 -10.61
N ILE A 77 -8.39 -2.10 -11.65
CA ILE A 77 -6.92 -2.00 -11.71
C ILE A 77 -6.32 -1.11 -10.62
N ASN A 78 -7.03 -0.07 -10.17
CA ASN A 78 -6.54 0.83 -9.12
C ASN A 78 -6.52 0.12 -7.78
N TYR A 79 -7.58 -0.65 -7.47
CA TYR A 79 -7.62 -1.52 -6.30
C TYR A 79 -6.46 -2.52 -6.32
N ARG A 80 -6.23 -3.21 -7.44
CA ARG A 80 -5.17 -4.22 -7.54
C ARG A 80 -3.76 -3.62 -7.37
N LYS A 81 -3.51 -2.43 -7.90
CA LYS A 81 -2.23 -1.72 -7.72
C LYS A 81 -2.01 -1.21 -6.29
N LEU A 82 -3.08 -0.83 -5.60
CA LEU A 82 -3.02 -0.58 -4.16
C LEU A 82 -2.82 -1.88 -3.36
N PHE A 83 -3.45 -2.97 -3.78
CA PHE A 83 -3.39 -4.26 -3.12
C PHE A 83 -1.97 -4.85 -3.13
N VAL A 84 -1.23 -4.70 -4.23
CA VAL A 84 0.19 -5.15 -4.28
C VAL A 84 1.09 -4.37 -3.31
N CYS A 85 0.81 -3.09 -3.06
CA CYS A 85 1.54 -2.32 -2.03
C CYS A 85 1.26 -2.88 -0.64
N ALA A 86 -0.01 -3.12 -0.31
CA ALA A 86 -0.41 -3.72 0.97
C ALA A 86 0.16 -5.14 1.15
N PHE A 87 0.19 -5.94 0.09
CA PHE A 87 0.79 -7.27 0.07
C PHE A 87 2.29 -7.21 0.42
N ALA A 88 3.03 -6.27 -0.18
CA ALA A 88 4.45 -6.08 0.13
C ALA A 88 4.69 -5.63 1.57
N ILE A 89 3.88 -4.69 2.09
CA ILE A 89 3.97 -4.24 3.48
C ILE A 89 3.72 -5.41 4.43
N HIS A 90 2.64 -6.14 4.22
CA HIS A 90 2.26 -7.25 5.07
C HIS A 90 3.36 -8.33 5.14
N ALA A 91 3.95 -8.67 3.99
CA ALA A 91 4.97 -9.70 3.90
C ALA A 91 6.33 -9.26 4.49
N CYS A 92 6.69 -7.98 4.38
CA CYS A 92 8.06 -7.54 4.66
C CYS A 92 8.22 -6.64 5.89
N ALA A 93 7.17 -5.96 6.35
CA ALA A 93 7.26 -5.01 7.46
C ALA A 93 7.80 -5.62 8.77
N PRO A 94 7.46 -6.86 9.17
CA PRO A 94 8.07 -7.49 10.34
C PRO A 94 9.60 -7.62 10.21
N THR A 95 10.09 -8.07 9.06
CA THR A 95 11.53 -8.21 8.78
C THR A 95 12.22 -6.85 8.77
N TRP A 96 11.62 -5.85 8.12
CA TRP A 96 12.17 -4.49 8.09
C TRP A 96 12.25 -3.88 9.49
N ARG A 97 11.24 -4.10 10.32
CA ARG A 97 11.18 -3.63 11.71
C ARG A 97 12.30 -4.26 12.55
N ALA A 98 12.50 -5.57 12.42
CA ALA A 98 13.51 -6.30 13.20
C ALA A 98 14.95 -5.90 12.86
N ALA A 99 15.20 -5.46 11.62
CA ALA A 99 16.55 -5.20 11.13
C ALA A 99 17.17 -3.87 11.59
N ARG A 100 16.43 -2.96 12.26
CA ARG A 100 16.94 -1.63 12.62
C ARG A 100 16.58 -1.19 14.05
N PRO A 101 17.55 -0.71 14.86
CA PRO A 101 17.28 0.01 16.10
C PRO A 101 16.51 1.31 15.79
N GLN A 102 15.34 1.50 16.39
CA GLN A 102 14.39 2.54 15.96
C GLN A 102 14.60 3.87 16.68
N SER A 103 15.35 4.79 16.08
CA SER A 103 15.38 6.21 16.47
C SER A 103 14.40 7.08 15.66
N ARG A 104 13.97 6.58 14.49
CA ARG A 104 12.95 7.18 13.63
C ARG A 104 12.19 6.08 12.85
N PRO A 105 11.00 6.40 12.32
CA PRO A 105 10.29 5.52 11.41
C PRO A 105 11.11 5.18 10.16
N LEU A 106 10.95 3.96 9.68
CA LEU A 106 11.54 3.51 8.42
C LEU A 106 10.74 4.06 7.24
N TYR A 107 11.41 4.69 6.29
CA TYR A 107 10.75 5.23 5.12
C TYR A 107 10.77 4.23 3.95
N VAL A 108 9.58 3.80 3.52
CA VAL A 108 9.35 2.88 2.41
C VAL A 108 8.70 3.64 1.24
N HIS A 109 9.32 3.55 0.06
CA HIS A 109 8.86 4.22 -1.14
C HIS A 109 8.41 3.21 -2.20
N PHE A 110 7.17 3.34 -2.68
CA PHE A 110 6.61 2.50 -3.73
C PHE A 110 6.72 3.14 -5.11
N ARG A 111 7.24 2.40 -6.09
CA ARG A 111 7.21 2.77 -7.50
C ARG A 111 6.05 2.05 -8.17
N ILE A 112 5.08 2.82 -8.66
CA ILE A 112 3.81 2.33 -9.23
C ILE A 112 3.65 2.90 -10.64
N ASP A 113 3.28 2.07 -11.60
CA ASP A 113 3.09 2.41 -13.02
C ASP A 113 1.66 2.92 -13.34
N ASN A 114 0.87 3.33 -12.33
CA ASN A 114 -0.45 3.92 -12.52
C ASN A 114 -0.65 5.11 -11.59
N THR A 115 -0.79 6.29 -12.18
CA THR A 115 -0.99 7.56 -11.49
C THR A 115 -2.26 7.60 -10.64
N SER A 116 -3.35 6.96 -11.09
CA SER A 116 -4.61 6.90 -10.32
C SER A 116 -4.47 6.07 -9.05
N ALA A 117 -3.61 5.05 -9.09
CA ALA A 117 -3.27 4.21 -7.93
C ALA A 117 -2.28 4.87 -6.96
N ILE A 118 -1.86 6.12 -7.20
CA ILE A 118 -1.02 6.91 -6.27
C ILE A 118 -1.90 7.89 -5.47
N ALA A 119 -3.04 8.29 -6.03
CA ALA A 119 -3.92 9.31 -5.45
C ALA A 119 -4.48 8.96 -4.06
N TRP A 120 -4.49 7.68 -3.68
CA TRP A 120 -4.94 7.25 -2.36
C TRP A 120 -4.06 7.78 -1.23
N LYS A 121 -2.75 7.99 -1.43
CA LYS A 121 -1.89 8.44 -0.33
C LYS A 121 -2.10 9.92 0.00
N THR A 122 -2.36 10.75 -1.01
CA THR A 122 -2.66 12.16 -0.79
C THR A 122 -4.05 12.38 -0.19
N LYS A 123 -5.03 11.57 -0.59
CA LYS A 123 -6.43 11.74 -0.17
C LYS A 123 -6.82 10.87 1.03
N MET A 124 -6.07 9.81 1.30
CA MET A 124 -6.40 8.74 2.26
C MET A 124 -7.83 8.23 2.11
N ALA A 125 -8.35 8.28 0.88
CA ALA A 125 -9.74 8.01 0.58
C ALA A 125 -9.91 7.44 -0.84
N SER A 126 -10.79 6.46 -0.98
CA SER A 126 -11.25 5.92 -2.26
C SER A 126 -12.76 5.75 -2.26
N ARG A 127 -13.38 5.90 -3.43
CA ARG A 127 -14.79 5.57 -3.65
C ARG A 127 -15.02 4.06 -3.77
N ASN A 128 -13.97 3.30 -4.07
CA ASN A 128 -13.99 1.85 -4.10
C ASN A 128 -13.88 1.32 -2.66
N PRO A 129 -14.90 0.63 -2.12
CA PRO A 129 -14.91 0.16 -0.72
C PRO A 129 -13.76 -0.78 -0.36
N ARG A 130 -13.37 -1.70 -1.26
CA ARG A 130 -12.22 -2.59 -1.04
C ARG A 130 -10.92 -1.80 -0.95
N SER A 131 -10.75 -0.81 -1.83
CA SER A 131 -9.59 0.09 -1.76
C SER A 131 -9.56 0.86 -0.44
N GLN A 132 -10.72 1.33 0.05
CA GLN A 132 -10.77 2.04 1.34
C GLN A 132 -10.35 1.15 2.52
N VAL A 133 -10.70 -0.14 2.49
CA VAL A 133 -10.21 -1.10 3.49
C VAL A 133 -8.68 -1.22 3.44
N ILE A 134 -8.10 -1.32 2.24
CA ILE A 134 -6.64 -1.40 2.09
C ILE A 134 -5.96 -0.13 2.60
N ILE A 135 -6.49 1.06 2.30
CA ILE A 135 -5.94 2.33 2.81
C ILE A 135 -5.91 2.34 4.35
N ARG A 136 -7.00 1.89 4.99
CA ARG A 136 -7.07 1.79 6.46
C ARG A 136 -6.04 0.81 7.03
N LEU A 137 -5.89 -0.36 6.40
CA LEU A 137 -4.88 -1.35 6.79
C LEU A 137 -3.46 -0.81 6.67
N ILE A 138 -3.14 -0.14 5.57
CA ILE A 138 -1.84 0.50 5.38
C ILE A 138 -1.59 1.54 6.48
N SER A 139 -2.58 2.38 6.79
CA SER A 139 -2.47 3.41 7.85
C SER A 139 -2.19 2.78 9.21
N LEU A 140 -2.88 1.69 9.54
CA LEU A 140 -2.63 0.94 10.76
C LEU A 140 -1.21 0.35 10.79
N TRP A 141 -0.74 -0.19 9.66
CA TRP A 141 0.60 -0.79 9.56
C TRP A 141 1.72 0.25 9.60
N GLU A 142 1.52 1.48 9.11
CA GLU A 142 2.45 2.60 9.30
C GLU A 142 2.75 2.84 10.78
N MET A 143 1.71 2.77 11.62
CA MET A 143 1.82 2.89 13.07
C MET A 143 2.41 1.64 13.70
N GLN A 144 1.81 0.49 13.42
CA GLN A 144 2.16 -0.77 14.07
C GLN A 144 3.62 -1.15 13.85
N PHE A 145 4.16 -0.92 12.65
CA PHE A 145 5.53 -1.29 12.30
C PHE A 145 6.53 -0.13 12.39
N GLY A 146 6.06 1.09 12.70
CA GLY A 146 6.92 2.26 12.71
C GLY A 146 7.48 2.58 11.33
N ILE A 147 6.62 2.55 10.30
CA ILE A 147 7.00 2.84 8.91
C ILE A 147 6.27 4.08 8.39
N ARG A 148 6.93 4.83 7.50
CA ARG A 148 6.32 5.90 6.70
C ARG A 148 6.32 5.46 5.25
N ILE A 149 5.21 5.69 4.55
CA ILE A 149 5.04 5.25 3.17
C ILE A 149 4.86 6.45 2.24
N SER A 150 5.45 6.37 1.06
CA SER A 150 5.08 7.21 -0.07
C SER A 150 5.06 6.40 -1.36
N ALA A 151 4.59 7.00 -2.45
CA ALA A 151 4.62 6.39 -3.76
C ALA A 151 4.93 7.42 -4.85
N SER A 152 5.63 7.00 -5.90
CA SER A 152 5.84 7.77 -7.13
C SER A 152 5.41 6.99 -8.36
N HIS A 153 5.09 7.73 -9.41
CA HIS A 153 4.83 7.14 -10.71
C HIS A 153 6.15 6.72 -11.37
N ILE A 154 6.15 5.55 -11.98
CA ILE A 154 7.17 5.17 -12.96
C ILE A 154 6.50 4.97 -14.32
N PRO A 155 7.04 5.51 -15.42
CA PRO A 155 6.51 5.19 -16.74
C PRO A 155 6.52 3.68 -16.97
N GLY A 156 5.42 3.13 -17.45
CA GLY A 156 5.45 1.80 -18.08
C GLY A 156 6.37 1.85 -19.30
N VAL A 157 7.11 0.77 -19.54
CA VAL A 157 7.86 0.57 -20.79
C VAL A 157 6.91 0.14 -21.89
#